data_AF-A0A1F7V7A0-F1
#
_entry.id   AF-A0A1F7V7A0-F1
#
_cell.length_a   1.000
_cell.length_b   1.000
_cell.length_c   1.000
_cell.angle_alpha   90.00
_cell.angle_beta   90.00
_cell.angle_gamma   90.00
#
_symmetry.space_group_name_H-M   'P 1'
#
loop_
_entity.id
_entity.type
_entity.pdbx_description
1 polymer ?
#
loop_
_entity_poly.entity_id
_entity_poly.type
_entity_poly.pdbx_seq_one_letter_code
_entity_poly.pdbx_strand_id
1 'polypeptide(L)'
;MLETRTQIVQQIKGAKRVLITCQKNAHLDSLASCLALMMLLKKLGIPAEVVVSSPEHHIKKYAFLPGLDSVTHSAAALKILIVRVSPKHASIGSLSYDRLDGGVVIYLTPAVGGLEESDAKIELGYPTHDLIITCDTPDLSSLGPLYHEQADFFYRTPIINIDHSPANDQYGQINHVDITAVSTTEVIFQLLDSFGEEHLDADMATAILAGMIAKTHSFKSASVTPRALVIASELVQRGARRDEIIQHLYRQHDLSTLRLWGRVLARLQYDAERGLVWSAVRRDDFQKAGTNEEHLPGVIDELIMNSPQAKIVALLYERSDGKIGGWLKTGPHLNALELAQPWQAEGSNTLAVFTLPTNSFEEAEQLVRSTIKSIPQ
;
A
#
# COMPACT_ATOMS: atom_id res chain seq x y z
N MET A 1 9.64 -33.43 1.60
CA MET A 1 9.14 -32.10 2.05
C MET A 1 8.12 -31.68 1.01
N LEU A 2 6.91 -31.26 1.39
CA LEU A 2 5.88 -30.80 0.43
C LEU A 2 6.38 -29.54 -0.28
N GLU A 3 6.06 -29.36 -1.57
CA GLU A 3 6.32 -28.11 -2.28
C GLU A 3 5.63 -26.93 -1.57
N THR A 4 6.26 -25.75 -1.56
CA THR A 4 5.78 -24.55 -0.83
C THR A 4 4.32 -24.21 -1.15
N ARG A 5 3.92 -24.26 -2.43
CA ARG A 5 2.53 -24.00 -2.84
C ARG A 5 1.56 -25.00 -2.22
N THR A 6 1.93 -26.28 -2.15
CA THR A 6 1.12 -27.32 -1.50
C THR A 6 0.99 -27.09 0.01
N GLN A 7 2.06 -26.64 0.68
CA GLN A 7 2.00 -26.26 2.10
C GLN A 7 1.02 -25.10 2.33
N ILE A 8 1.06 -24.09 1.44
CA ILE A 8 0.15 -22.93 1.50
C ILE A 8 -1.31 -23.39 1.35
N VAL A 9 -1.61 -24.21 0.33
CA VAL A 9 -2.96 -24.73 0.10
C VAL A 9 -3.47 -25.50 1.32
N GLN A 10 -2.64 -26.36 1.91
CA GLN A 10 -3.01 -27.13 3.10
C GLN A 10 -3.26 -26.23 4.31
N GLN A 11 -2.38 -25.26 4.55
CA GLN A 11 -2.50 -24.35 5.68
C GLN A 11 -3.75 -23.45 5.55
N ILE A 12 -4.03 -22.94 4.35
CA ILE A 12 -5.22 -22.14 4.07
C ILE A 12 -6.49 -22.98 4.23
N LYS A 13 -6.56 -24.17 3.63
CA LYS A 13 -7.76 -25.03 3.74
C LYS A 13 -8.03 -25.53 5.17
N GLY A 14 -7.00 -25.56 6.02
CA GLY A 14 -7.12 -25.93 7.42
C GLY A 14 -7.46 -24.77 8.37
N ALA A 15 -7.39 -23.52 7.90
CA ALA A 15 -7.64 -22.33 8.72
C ALA A 15 -9.13 -22.13 8.99
N LYS A 16 -9.47 -21.69 10.20
CA LYS A 16 -10.84 -21.32 10.59
C LYS A 16 -11.12 -19.85 10.35
N ARG A 17 -10.10 -18.99 10.51
CA ARG A 17 -10.23 -17.56 10.27
C ARG A 17 -8.86 -16.97 9.94
N VAL A 18 -8.78 -16.24 8.83
CA VAL A 18 -7.51 -15.73 8.31
C VAL A 18 -7.43 -14.21 8.45
N LEU A 19 -6.33 -13.71 8.99
CA LEU A 19 -5.96 -12.31 8.87
C LEU A 19 -5.10 -12.12 7.63
N ILE A 20 -5.44 -11.18 6.76
CA ILE A 20 -4.62 -10.76 5.63
C ILE A 20 -4.14 -9.33 5.88
N THR A 21 -2.85 -9.09 5.68
CA THR A 21 -2.25 -7.77 5.90
C THR A 21 -1.12 -7.49 4.92
N CYS A 22 -0.73 -6.23 4.81
CA CYS A 22 0.47 -5.79 4.09
C CYS A 22 1.17 -4.65 4.82
N GLN A 23 2.30 -4.20 4.28
CA GLN A 23 3.10 -3.09 4.81
C GLN A 23 2.28 -1.82 5.07
N LYS A 24 2.74 -1.02 6.03
CA LYS A 24 2.13 0.28 6.35
C LYS A 24 2.18 1.20 5.13
N ASN A 25 1.23 2.13 5.05
CA ASN A 25 1.06 3.01 3.88
C ASN A 25 0.94 2.22 2.57
N ALA A 26 0.12 1.17 2.59
CA ALA A 26 -0.07 0.22 1.51
C ALA A 26 -0.22 0.90 0.14
N HIS A 27 0.60 0.47 -0.81
CA HIS A 27 0.49 0.90 -2.20
C HIS A 27 -0.42 -0.05 -2.98
N LEU A 28 -0.66 0.24 -4.26
CA LEU A 28 -1.65 -0.50 -5.04
C LEU A 28 -1.36 -2.01 -5.12
N ASP A 29 -0.10 -2.39 -5.37
CA ASP A 29 0.28 -3.81 -5.46
C ASP A 29 0.04 -4.58 -4.14
N SER A 30 0.45 -4.02 -3.00
CA SER A 30 0.27 -4.64 -1.68
C SER A 30 -1.21 -4.77 -1.31
N LEU A 31 -2.02 -3.75 -1.60
CA LEU A 31 -3.44 -3.75 -1.30
C LEU A 31 -4.24 -4.68 -2.21
N ALA A 32 -3.96 -4.63 -3.52
CA ALA A 32 -4.55 -5.53 -4.49
C ALA A 32 -4.23 -7.00 -4.20
N SER A 33 -3.02 -7.27 -3.72
CA SER A 33 -2.59 -8.59 -3.25
C SER A 33 -3.48 -9.10 -2.12
N CYS A 34 -3.69 -8.29 -1.08
CA CYS A 34 -4.58 -8.64 0.03
C CYS A 34 -6.02 -8.89 -0.43
N LEU A 35 -6.56 -8.03 -1.30
CA LEU A 35 -7.93 -8.14 -1.81
C LEU A 35 -8.13 -9.38 -2.68
N ALA A 36 -7.16 -9.73 -3.54
CA ALA A 36 -7.21 -10.95 -4.35
C ALA A 36 -7.30 -12.20 -3.48
N LEU A 37 -6.49 -12.27 -2.42
CA LEU A 37 -6.54 -13.38 -1.46
C LEU A 37 -7.84 -13.39 -0.65
N MET A 38 -8.34 -12.23 -0.22
CA MET A 38 -9.62 -12.15 0.47
C MET A 38 -10.77 -12.69 -0.38
N MET A 39 -10.80 -12.32 -1.67
CA MET A 39 -11.80 -12.81 -2.62
C MET A 39 -11.68 -14.32 -2.86
N LEU A 40 -10.46 -14.85 -2.96
CA LEU A 40 -10.22 -16.29 -3.00
C LEU A 40 -10.76 -16.99 -1.75
N LEU A 41 -10.39 -16.53 -0.56
CA LEU A 41 -10.81 -17.15 0.71
C LEU A 41 -12.34 -17.11 0.87
N LYS A 42 -12.98 -16.02 0.44
CA LYS A 42 -14.44 -15.93 0.40
C LYS A 42 -15.07 -17.00 -0.50
N LYS A 43 -14.49 -17.28 -1.68
CA LYS A 43 -14.95 -18.35 -2.59
C LYS A 43 -14.73 -19.75 -2.01
N LEU A 44 -13.67 -19.93 -1.23
CA LEU A 44 -13.38 -21.18 -0.50
C LEU A 44 -14.24 -21.36 0.77
N GLY A 45 -15.07 -20.37 1.13
CA GLY A 45 -15.88 -20.40 2.35
C GLY A 45 -15.06 -20.22 3.63
N ILE A 46 -13.83 -19.71 3.52
CA ILE A 46 -12.92 -19.47 4.65
C ILE A 46 -13.10 -18.02 5.12
N PRO A 47 -13.53 -17.78 6.37
CA PRO A 47 -13.64 -16.43 6.92
C PRO A 47 -12.28 -15.71 6.90
N ALA A 48 -12.24 -14.51 6.34
CA ALA A 48 -11.04 -13.71 6.26
C ALA A 48 -11.32 -12.23 6.52
N GLU A 49 -10.33 -11.52 7.04
CA GLU A 49 -10.36 -10.08 7.26
C GLU A 49 -9.07 -9.45 6.72
N VAL A 50 -9.20 -8.30 6.05
CA VAL A 50 -8.05 -7.52 5.58
C VAL A 50 -7.85 -6.35 6.53
N VAL A 51 -6.70 -6.29 7.21
CA VAL A 51 -6.34 -5.18 8.09
C VAL A 51 -5.06 -4.55 7.59
N VAL A 52 -5.02 -3.23 7.45
CA VAL A 52 -3.87 -2.49 6.92
C VAL A 52 -3.61 -1.24 7.75
N SER A 53 -2.36 -1.01 8.12
CA SER A 53 -1.94 0.24 8.79
C SER A 53 -1.74 1.35 7.75
N SER A 54 -2.80 2.06 7.36
CA SER A 54 -2.71 3.16 6.39
C SER A 54 -3.73 4.25 6.68
N PRO A 55 -3.40 5.54 6.44
CA PRO A 55 -4.38 6.60 6.50
C PRO A 55 -5.52 6.37 5.52
N GLU A 56 -6.77 6.60 5.94
CA GLU A 56 -7.96 6.35 5.11
C GLU A 56 -7.91 7.09 3.76
N HIS A 57 -7.46 8.35 3.76
CA HIS A 57 -7.32 9.15 2.53
C HIS A 57 -6.33 8.53 1.53
N HIS A 58 -5.30 7.83 2.01
CA HIS A 58 -4.31 7.17 1.16
C HIS A 58 -4.89 5.93 0.46
N ILE A 59 -5.84 5.25 1.10
CA ILE A 59 -6.52 4.08 0.55
C ILE A 59 -7.65 4.47 -0.39
N LYS A 60 -8.39 5.55 -0.08
CA LYS A 60 -9.54 6.04 -0.88
C LYS A 60 -9.21 6.33 -2.34
N LYS A 61 -7.97 6.68 -2.67
CA LYS A 61 -7.55 6.86 -4.07
C LYS A 61 -7.65 5.58 -4.91
N TYR A 62 -7.71 4.41 -4.26
CA TYR A 62 -7.88 3.11 -4.89
C TYR A 62 -9.33 2.61 -4.85
N ALA A 63 -10.33 3.49 -4.65
CA ALA A 63 -11.75 3.14 -4.54
C ALA A 63 -12.33 2.29 -5.69
N PHE A 64 -11.66 2.25 -6.85
CA PHE A 64 -12.03 1.40 -7.98
C PHE A 64 -11.69 -0.09 -7.76
N LEU A 65 -10.89 -0.44 -6.74
CA LEU A 65 -10.52 -1.82 -6.45
C LEU A 65 -11.71 -2.60 -5.88
N PRO A 66 -12.00 -3.80 -6.41
CA PRO A 66 -13.02 -4.66 -5.83
C PRO A 66 -12.72 -5.08 -4.39
N GLY A 67 -13.71 -4.93 -3.51
CA GLY A 67 -13.60 -5.35 -2.11
C GLY A 67 -12.93 -4.35 -1.18
N LEU A 68 -12.54 -3.16 -1.66
CA LEU A 68 -11.87 -2.16 -0.83
C LEU A 68 -12.68 -1.76 0.41
N ASP A 69 -14.00 -1.69 0.30
CA ASP A 69 -14.91 -1.30 1.38
C ASP A 69 -14.87 -2.25 2.60
N SER A 70 -14.28 -3.44 2.43
CA SER A 70 -14.11 -4.42 3.51
C SER A 70 -12.75 -4.38 4.20
N VAL A 71 -11.87 -3.44 3.80
CA VAL A 71 -10.56 -3.25 4.42
C VAL A 71 -10.68 -2.44 5.70
N THR A 72 -10.16 -2.99 6.80
CA THR A 72 -10.06 -2.28 8.08
C THR A 72 -8.73 -1.52 8.17
N HIS A 73 -8.77 -0.24 8.53
CA HIS A 73 -7.59 0.65 8.52
C HIS A 73 -6.89 0.82 9.87
N SER A 74 -7.31 0.06 10.90
CA SER A 74 -6.76 0.19 12.25
C SER A 74 -6.55 -1.16 12.93
N ALA A 75 -5.38 -1.31 13.54
CA ALA A 75 -4.98 -2.49 14.31
C ALA A 75 -5.78 -2.67 15.61
N ALA A 76 -6.43 -1.59 16.09
CA ALA A 76 -7.31 -1.65 17.26
C ALA A 76 -8.46 -2.65 17.07
N ALA A 77 -8.86 -2.92 15.82
CA ALA A 77 -9.91 -3.87 15.48
C ALA A 77 -9.57 -5.33 15.82
N LEU A 78 -8.28 -5.66 16.04
CA LEU A 78 -7.85 -7.01 16.39
C LEU A 78 -7.93 -7.33 17.88
N LYS A 79 -8.31 -6.39 18.76
CA LYS A 79 -8.56 -6.69 20.17
C LYS A 79 -10.05 -6.79 20.40
N ILE A 80 -10.50 -7.96 20.86
CA ILE A 80 -11.91 -8.19 21.23
C ILE A 80 -12.04 -8.38 22.73
N LEU A 81 -13.17 -7.95 23.27
CA LEU A 81 -13.57 -8.29 24.63
C LEU A 81 -14.26 -9.65 24.61
N ILE A 82 -13.67 -10.65 25.26
CA ILE A 82 -14.22 -12.00 25.37
C ILE A 82 -14.91 -12.11 26.73
N VAL A 83 -16.21 -12.37 26.70
CA VAL A 83 -16.98 -12.75 27.89
C VAL A 83 -17.11 -14.26 27.90
N ARG A 84 -16.25 -14.94 28.67
CA ARG A 84 -16.26 -16.40 28.81
C ARG A 84 -17.12 -16.79 30.01
N VAL A 85 -18.13 -17.60 29.76
CA VAL A 85 -19.02 -18.13 30.81
C VAL A 85 -18.87 -19.64 30.85
N SER A 86 -18.40 -20.18 31.97
CA SER A 86 -18.00 -21.59 32.14
C SER A 86 -18.55 -22.20 33.44
N PRO A 87 -19.88 -22.36 33.53
CA PRO A 87 -20.53 -22.88 34.73
C PRO A 87 -20.14 -24.33 35.01
N LYS A 88 -19.91 -24.66 36.30
CA LYS A 88 -19.55 -26.03 36.74
C LYS A 88 -20.76 -26.95 36.92
N HIS A 89 -21.92 -26.38 37.24
CA HIS A 89 -23.13 -27.12 37.61
C HIS A 89 -24.38 -26.65 36.85
N ALA A 90 -24.22 -25.85 35.80
CA ALA A 90 -25.29 -25.36 34.96
C ALA A 90 -24.95 -25.50 33.48
N SER A 91 -25.96 -25.45 32.62
CA SER A 91 -25.80 -25.40 31.17
C SER A 91 -26.43 -24.13 30.61
N ILE A 92 -25.75 -23.49 29.67
CA ILE A 92 -26.27 -22.30 28.99
C ILE A 92 -27.39 -22.74 28.04
N GLY A 93 -28.58 -22.16 28.20
CA GLY A 93 -29.75 -22.47 27.38
C GLY A 93 -29.92 -21.50 26.21
N SER A 94 -30.04 -20.20 26.51
CA SER A 94 -30.21 -19.16 25.50
C SER A 94 -29.32 -17.94 25.76
N LEU A 95 -28.93 -17.29 24.67
CA LEU A 95 -28.25 -16.00 24.64
C LEU A 95 -29.12 -15.00 23.88
N SER A 96 -29.39 -13.84 24.49
CA SER A 96 -30.02 -12.69 23.85
C SER A 96 -29.31 -11.40 24.27
N TYR A 97 -29.53 -10.30 23.56
CA TYR A 97 -28.93 -9.02 23.89
C TYR A 97 -29.82 -7.85 23.47
N ASP A 98 -29.71 -6.75 24.21
CA ASP A 98 -30.31 -5.46 23.88
C ASP A 98 -29.22 -4.43 23.62
N ARG A 99 -29.40 -3.64 22.55
CA ARG A 99 -28.57 -2.45 22.29
C ARG A 99 -29.23 -1.24 22.92
N LEU A 100 -28.52 -0.57 23.82
CA LEU A 100 -28.97 0.63 24.51
C LEU A 100 -28.04 1.81 24.15
N ASP A 101 -28.50 3.04 24.38
CA ASP A 101 -27.61 4.20 24.28
C ASP A 101 -26.48 4.07 25.30
N GLY A 102 -25.26 3.88 24.79
CA GLY A 102 -24.04 3.71 25.59
C GLY A 102 -23.57 2.27 25.80
N GLY A 103 -24.23 1.24 25.22
CA GLY A 103 -23.69 -0.12 25.31
C GLY A 103 -24.59 -1.26 24.84
N VAL A 104 -24.18 -2.48 25.22
CA VAL A 104 -24.91 -3.73 24.96
C VAL A 104 -25.14 -4.44 26.28
N VAL A 105 -26.37 -4.85 26.54
CA VAL A 105 -26.73 -5.72 27.67
C VAL A 105 -26.89 -7.14 27.13
N ILE A 106 -26.15 -8.09 27.70
CA ILE A 106 -26.19 -9.49 27.27
C ILE A 106 -26.92 -10.31 28.34
N TYR A 107 -27.96 -11.03 27.93
CA TYR A 107 -28.70 -11.95 28.79
C TYR A 107 -28.29 -13.38 28.48
N LEU A 108 -27.85 -14.10 29.52
CA LEU A 108 -27.57 -15.53 29.48
C LEU A 108 -28.56 -16.24 30.39
N THR A 109 -29.36 -17.13 29.82
CA THR A 109 -30.37 -17.89 30.58
C THR A 109 -29.93 -19.35 30.66
N PRO A 110 -29.81 -19.94 31.87
CA PRO A 110 -29.47 -21.35 32.00
C PRO A 110 -30.65 -22.22 31.54
N ALA A 111 -30.34 -23.33 30.86
CA ALA A 111 -31.32 -24.38 30.57
C ALA A 111 -31.54 -25.29 31.78
N VAL A 112 -30.48 -25.55 32.56
CA VAL A 112 -30.50 -26.33 33.79
C VAL A 112 -29.55 -25.69 34.80
N GLY A 113 -29.98 -25.61 36.06
CA GLY A 113 -29.20 -25.01 37.15
C GLY A 113 -29.30 -23.48 37.21
N GLY A 114 -28.36 -22.85 37.91
CA GLY A 114 -28.21 -21.40 38.01
C GLY A 114 -26.82 -20.95 37.59
N LEU A 115 -26.71 -19.75 37.01
CA LEU A 115 -25.43 -19.10 36.73
C LEU A 115 -25.03 -18.22 37.90
N GLU A 116 -23.76 -18.25 38.28
CA GLU A 116 -23.17 -17.36 39.28
C GLU A 116 -22.22 -16.38 38.63
N GLU A 117 -21.95 -15.25 39.29
CA GLU A 117 -20.98 -14.26 38.80
C GLU A 117 -19.58 -14.88 38.60
N SER A 118 -19.21 -15.84 39.47
CA SER A 118 -17.92 -16.54 39.38
C SER A 118 -17.77 -17.43 38.15
N ASP A 119 -18.87 -17.75 37.46
CA ASP A 119 -18.86 -18.52 36.21
C ASP A 119 -18.42 -17.66 35.02
N ALA A 120 -18.47 -16.33 35.14
CA ALA A 120 -18.13 -15.39 34.08
C ALA A 120 -16.73 -14.79 34.29
N LYS A 121 -15.94 -14.73 33.22
CA LYS A 121 -14.70 -13.96 33.14
C LYS A 121 -14.71 -13.07 31.91
N ILE A 122 -14.23 -11.84 32.11
CA ILE A 122 -13.96 -10.91 31.03
C ILE A 122 -12.45 -10.93 30.79
N GLU A 123 -12.06 -11.24 29.56
CA GLU A 123 -10.67 -11.21 29.12
C GLU A 123 -10.55 -10.42 27.82
N LEU A 124 -9.45 -9.70 27.67
CA LEU A 124 -9.07 -9.18 26.36
C LEU A 124 -8.42 -10.32 25.58
N GLY A 125 -8.91 -10.54 24.37
CA GLY A 125 -8.36 -11.52 23.45
C GLY A 125 -8.19 -10.95 22.06
N TYR A 126 -7.76 -11.82 21.16
CA TYR A 126 -7.76 -11.56 19.73
C TYR A 126 -8.95 -12.29 19.12
N PRO A 127 -9.55 -11.81 18.01
CA PRO A 127 -10.38 -12.66 17.20
C PRO A 127 -9.59 -13.94 16.92
N THR A 128 -10.28 -15.05 16.80
CA THR A 128 -9.69 -16.38 16.62
C THR A 128 -9.11 -16.55 15.20
N HIS A 129 -8.33 -15.58 14.74
CA HIS A 129 -7.49 -15.73 13.57
C HIS A 129 -6.43 -16.76 13.93
N ASP A 130 -6.45 -17.88 13.22
CA ASP A 130 -5.52 -18.99 13.40
C ASP A 130 -4.48 -19.06 12.27
N LEU A 131 -4.52 -18.11 11.34
CA LEU A 131 -3.56 -17.92 10.26
C LEU A 131 -3.43 -16.43 9.93
N ILE A 132 -2.19 -15.99 9.70
CA ILE A 132 -1.87 -14.68 9.14
C ILE A 132 -1.28 -14.87 7.74
N ILE A 133 -1.72 -14.07 6.77
CA ILE A 133 -1.09 -13.96 5.46
C ILE A 133 -0.59 -12.53 5.29
N THR A 134 0.73 -12.37 5.16
CA THR A 134 1.35 -11.08 4.87
C THR A 134 1.69 -10.98 3.40
N CYS A 135 1.26 -9.90 2.74
CA CYS A 135 1.55 -9.61 1.34
C CYS A 135 2.51 -8.43 1.22
N ASP A 136 3.51 -8.53 0.35
CA ASP A 136 4.35 -7.40 -0.07
C ASP A 136 4.93 -6.64 1.14
N THR A 137 5.53 -7.41 2.05
CA THR A 137 6.01 -6.94 3.35
C THR A 137 7.38 -7.56 3.59
N PRO A 138 8.47 -6.79 3.46
CA PRO A 138 9.82 -7.37 3.51
C PRO A 138 10.18 -7.88 4.91
N ASP A 139 9.65 -7.25 5.96
CA ASP A 139 9.92 -7.59 7.35
C ASP A 139 8.70 -7.27 8.24
N LEU A 140 8.60 -7.87 9.43
CA LEU A 140 7.46 -7.64 10.33
C LEU A 140 7.36 -6.18 10.80
N SER A 141 8.47 -5.44 10.90
CA SER A 141 8.44 -4.03 11.32
C SER A 141 7.82 -3.13 10.24
N SER A 142 7.88 -3.54 8.97
CA SER A 142 7.21 -2.86 7.85
C SER A 142 5.69 -2.84 7.98
N LEU A 143 5.07 -3.72 8.80
CA LEU A 143 3.64 -3.66 9.14
C LEU A 143 3.27 -2.47 10.04
N GLY A 144 4.26 -1.83 10.67
CA GLY A 144 4.07 -0.65 11.50
C GLY A 144 3.23 -0.92 12.77
N PRO A 145 2.29 -0.02 13.14
CA PRO A 145 1.49 -0.15 14.36
C PRO A 145 0.80 -1.50 14.52
N LEU A 146 0.35 -2.11 13.42
CA LEU A 146 -0.29 -3.44 13.41
C LEU A 146 0.60 -4.56 13.94
N TYR A 147 1.92 -4.47 13.77
CA TYR A 147 2.83 -5.43 14.38
C TYR A 147 3.25 -4.98 15.78
N HIS A 148 3.58 -3.70 15.95
CA HIS A 148 4.10 -3.19 17.22
C HIS A 148 3.09 -3.27 18.39
N GLU A 149 1.80 -3.06 18.13
CA GLU A 149 0.76 -3.09 19.18
C GLU A 149 0.17 -4.49 19.43
N GLN A 150 0.49 -5.47 18.57
CA GLN A 150 -0.05 -6.83 18.55
C GLN A 150 1.06 -7.89 18.38
N ALA A 151 2.29 -7.60 18.81
CA ALA A 151 3.44 -8.47 18.61
C ALA A 151 3.23 -9.91 19.12
N ASP A 152 2.58 -10.07 20.28
CA ASP A 152 2.24 -11.39 20.84
C ASP A 152 1.34 -12.23 19.92
N PHE A 153 0.42 -11.59 19.20
CA PHE A 153 -0.47 -12.26 18.26
C PHE A 153 0.30 -12.76 17.02
N PHE A 154 1.20 -11.93 16.47
CA PHE A 154 2.08 -12.34 15.36
C PHE A 154 3.08 -13.44 15.77
N TYR A 155 3.54 -13.43 17.03
CA TYR A 155 4.44 -14.46 17.54
C TYR A 155 3.74 -15.84 17.70
N ARG A 156 2.45 -15.86 18.07
CA ARG A 156 1.70 -17.09 18.37
C ARG A 156 0.95 -17.68 17.18
N THR A 157 0.71 -16.89 16.13
CA THR A 157 -0.13 -17.29 15.01
C THR A 157 0.74 -17.64 13.80
N PRO A 158 0.55 -18.80 13.15
CA PRO A 158 1.25 -19.15 11.92
C PRO A 158 1.15 -18.05 10.86
N ILE A 159 2.28 -17.77 10.20
CA ILE A 159 2.38 -16.74 9.14
C ILE A 159 2.73 -17.40 7.80
N ILE A 160 1.96 -17.07 6.77
CA ILE A 160 2.34 -17.25 5.36
C ILE A 160 2.80 -15.89 4.82
N ASN A 161 4.04 -15.82 4.37
CA ASN A 161 4.65 -14.61 3.84
C ASN A 161 4.74 -14.70 2.31
N ILE A 162 4.04 -13.82 1.60
CA ILE A 162 4.00 -13.75 0.13
C ILE A 162 4.58 -12.42 -0.31
N ASP A 163 5.65 -12.46 -1.09
CA ASP A 163 6.36 -11.26 -1.54
C ASP A 163 7.08 -11.54 -2.88
N HIS A 164 7.60 -10.50 -3.51
CA HIS A 164 8.50 -10.57 -4.64
C HIS A 164 9.85 -9.86 -4.36
N SER A 165 9.99 -9.18 -3.22
CA SER A 165 11.19 -8.41 -2.91
C SER A 165 12.39 -9.30 -2.55
N PRO A 166 13.60 -9.04 -3.12
CA PRO A 166 14.82 -9.71 -2.69
C PRO A 166 15.28 -9.27 -1.29
N ALA A 167 14.72 -8.17 -0.75
CA ALA A 167 15.01 -7.68 0.59
C ALA A 167 14.10 -8.32 1.67
N ASN A 168 13.30 -9.33 1.32
CA ASN A 168 12.39 -9.99 2.26
C ASN A 168 13.16 -10.91 3.24
N ASP A 169 12.88 -10.78 4.53
CA ASP A 169 13.52 -11.51 5.63
C ASP A 169 13.05 -12.96 5.79
N GLN A 170 12.05 -13.39 5.02
CA GLN A 170 11.47 -14.74 5.06
C GLN A 170 11.01 -15.14 6.48
N TYR A 171 10.33 -14.23 7.18
CA TYR A 171 9.93 -14.38 8.58
C TYR A 171 8.71 -15.30 8.80
N GLY A 172 8.06 -15.79 7.75
CA GLY A 172 6.89 -16.66 7.84
C GLY A 172 7.25 -18.08 8.23
N GLN A 173 6.27 -18.83 8.76
CA GLN A 173 6.38 -20.28 8.86
C GLN A 173 6.41 -20.92 7.47
N ILE A 174 5.71 -20.31 6.50
CA ILE A 174 5.81 -20.62 5.09
C ILE A 174 6.14 -19.32 4.34
N ASN A 175 7.20 -19.33 3.54
CA ASN A 175 7.63 -18.18 2.74
C ASN A 175 7.50 -18.50 1.25
N HIS A 176 6.72 -17.70 0.53
CA HIS A 176 6.56 -17.74 -0.91
C HIS A 176 7.02 -16.42 -1.52
N VAL A 177 8.34 -16.32 -1.68
CA VAL A 177 9.00 -15.14 -2.24
C VAL A 177 9.50 -15.47 -3.64
N ASP A 178 8.91 -14.86 -4.68
CA ASP A 178 9.38 -15.00 -6.07
C ASP A 178 10.04 -13.70 -6.54
N ILE A 179 11.37 -13.65 -6.43
CA ILE A 179 12.17 -12.48 -6.85
C ILE A 179 12.19 -12.24 -8.37
N THR A 180 11.66 -13.18 -9.16
CA THR A 180 11.56 -13.05 -10.62
C THR A 180 10.24 -12.41 -11.06
N ALA A 181 9.27 -12.29 -10.16
CA ALA A 181 8.00 -11.63 -10.40
C ALA A 181 8.16 -10.11 -10.38
N VAL A 182 7.38 -9.41 -11.20
CA VAL A 182 7.41 -7.94 -11.28
C VAL A 182 6.64 -7.28 -10.14
N SER A 183 5.80 -8.06 -9.44
CA SER A 183 4.85 -7.57 -8.42
C SER A 183 4.37 -8.72 -7.53
N THR A 184 3.88 -8.41 -6.33
CA THR A 184 3.33 -9.42 -5.41
C THR A 184 2.00 -9.96 -5.95
N THR A 185 1.23 -9.15 -6.67
CA THR A 185 0.04 -9.60 -7.41
C THR A 185 0.35 -10.66 -8.47
N GLU A 186 1.50 -10.58 -9.17
CA GLU A 186 1.95 -11.64 -10.07
C GLU A 186 2.25 -12.96 -9.31
N VAL A 187 2.84 -12.88 -8.12
CA VAL A 187 3.09 -14.06 -7.27
C VAL A 187 1.77 -14.70 -6.84
N ILE A 188 0.78 -13.87 -6.46
CA ILE A 188 -0.55 -14.35 -6.10
C ILE A 188 -1.24 -15.01 -7.28
N PHE A 189 -1.18 -14.42 -8.47
CA PHE A 189 -1.75 -15.02 -9.68
C PHE A 189 -1.24 -16.46 -9.88
N GLN A 190 0.07 -16.67 -9.81
CA GLN A 190 0.66 -18.00 -9.96
C GLN A 190 0.29 -18.96 -8.82
N LEU A 191 -0.01 -18.44 -7.62
CA LEU A 191 -0.47 -19.24 -6.50
C LEU A 191 -1.93 -19.69 -6.70
N LEU A 192 -2.77 -18.91 -7.39
CA LEU A 192 -4.18 -19.24 -7.64
C LEU A 192 -4.36 -20.56 -8.39
N ASP A 193 -3.44 -20.90 -9.29
CA ASP A 193 -3.44 -22.19 -10.01
C ASP A 193 -3.49 -23.39 -9.06
N SER A 194 -2.94 -23.25 -7.85
CA SER A 194 -2.93 -24.31 -6.83
C SER A 194 -4.27 -24.47 -6.11
N PHE A 195 -5.21 -23.54 -6.30
CA PHE A 195 -6.56 -23.56 -5.72
C PHE A 195 -7.65 -23.92 -6.74
N GLY A 196 -7.36 -23.84 -8.04
CA GLY A 196 -8.32 -24.05 -9.13
C GLY A 196 -8.59 -22.76 -9.90
N GLU A 197 -8.43 -22.81 -11.23
CA GLU A 197 -8.61 -21.66 -12.11
C GLU A 197 -10.03 -21.07 -12.10
N GLU A 198 -11.03 -21.87 -11.70
CA GLU A 198 -12.43 -21.47 -11.61
C GLU A 198 -12.67 -20.38 -10.55
N HIS A 199 -11.73 -20.19 -9.63
CA HIS A 199 -11.84 -19.17 -8.60
C HIS A 199 -11.45 -17.78 -9.09
N LEU A 200 -10.67 -17.65 -10.18
CA LEU A 200 -10.27 -16.37 -10.73
C LEU A 200 -11.40 -15.74 -11.57
N ASP A 201 -12.14 -14.82 -10.95
CA ASP A 201 -13.18 -14.02 -11.61
C ASP A 201 -12.67 -12.63 -12.05
N ALA A 202 -13.55 -11.86 -12.69
CA ALA A 202 -13.24 -10.53 -13.20
C ALA A 202 -12.80 -9.53 -12.11
N ASP A 203 -13.28 -9.68 -10.88
CA ASP A 203 -12.94 -8.77 -9.77
C ASP A 203 -11.55 -9.09 -9.22
N MET A 204 -11.24 -10.37 -9.01
CA MET A 204 -9.90 -10.84 -8.70
C MET A 204 -8.92 -10.47 -9.82
N ALA A 205 -9.31 -10.69 -11.07
CA ALA A 205 -8.49 -10.36 -12.22
C ALA A 205 -8.21 -8.85 -12.31
N THR A 206 -9.21 -8.01 -12.00
CA THR A 206 -9.05 -6.55 -11.95
C THR A 206 -8.07 -6.13 -10.86
N ALA A 207 -8.18 -6.69 -9.65
CA ALA A 207 -7.26 -6.39 -8.56
C ALA A 207 -5.81 -6.76 -8.93
N ILE A 208 -5.59 -8.00 -9.38
CA ILE A 208 -4.25 -8.48 -9.77
C ILE A 208 -3.67 -7.62 -10.90
N LEU A 209 -4.44 -7.35 -11.95
CA LEU A 209 -3.98 -6.52 -13.06
C LEU A 209 -3.64 -5.09 -12.62
N ALA A 210 -4.39 -4.53 -11.66
CA ALA A 210 -4.12 -3.20 -11.13
C ALA A 210 -2.77 -3.15 -10.40
N GLY A 211 -2.46 -4.14 -9.57
CA GLY A 211 -1.16 -4.25 -8.89
C GLY A 211 0.00 -4.33 -9.88
N MET A 212 -0.12 -5.20 -10.88
CA MET A 212 0.89 -5.35 -11.94
C MET A 212 1.09 -4.05 -12.74
N ILE A 213 -0.01 -3.38 -13.13
CA ILE A 213 0.05 -2.11 -13.87
C ILE A 213 0.73 -1.03 -13.03
N ALA A 214 0.36 -0.85 -11.76
CA ALA A 214 1.00 0.16 -10.92
C ALA A 214 2.50 -0.13 -10.74
N LYS A 215 2.86 -1.38 -10.42
CA LYS A 215 4.24 -1.75 -10.12
C LYS A 215 5.18 -1.62 -11.33
N THR A 216 4.65 -1.86 -12.53
CA THR A 216 5.42 -1.78 -13.79
C THR A 216 5.28 -0.44 -14.51
N HIS A 217 4.57 0.53 -13.92
CA HIS A 217 4.19 1.78 -14.57
C HIS A 217 3.49 1.54 -15.92
N SER A 218 2.46 0.71 -15.94
CA SER A 218 1.76 0.27 -17.16
C SER A 218 2.69 -0.45 -18.14
N PHE A 219 3.50 -1.38 -17.62
CA PHE A 219 4.44 -2.19 -18.38
C PHE A 219 5.53 -1.38 -19.10
N LYS A 220 5.88 -0.20 -18.56
CA LYS A 220 6.98 0.64 -19.06
C LYS A 220 8.31 0.38 -18.37
N SER A 221 8.31 -0.27 -17.19
CA SER A 221 9.54 -0.53 -16.44
C SER A 221 10.46 -1.51 -17.17
N ALA A 222 11.77 -1.34 -17.00
CA ALA A 222 12.77 -2.27 -17.55
C ALA A 222 12.70 -3.69 -16.92
N SER A 223 11.99 -3.84 -15.80
CA SER A 223 11.77 -5.10 -15.10
C SER A 223 10.66 -5.97 -15.69
N VAL A 224 9.90 -5.48 -16.69
CA VAL A 224 8.79 -6.24 -17.30
C VAL A 224 9.32 -7.51 -17.97
N THR A 225 8.69 -8.64 -17.65
CA THR A 225 9.04 -9.95 -18.21
C THR A 225 7.99 -10.42 -19.23
N PRO A 226 8.35 -11.34 -20.16
CA PRO A 226 7.35 -11.98 -21.03
C PRO A 226 6.23 -12.66 -20.23
N ARG A 227 6.56 -13.26 -19.08
CA ARG A 227 5.59 -13.88 -18.17
C ARG A 227 4.56 -12.87 -17.69
N ALA A 228 4.99 -11.69 -17.26
CA ALA A 228 4.08 -10.63 -16.81
C ALA A 228 3.10 -10.19 -17.91
N LEU A 229 3.56 -10.13 -19.17
CA LEU A 229 2.69 -9.77 -20.30
C LEU A 229 1.68 -10.87 -20.64
N VAL A 230 2.08 -12.15 -20.54
CA VAL A 230 1.16 -13.29 -20.72
C VAL A 230 0.09 -13.29 -19.62
N ILE A 231 0.48 -13.11 -18.36
CA ILE A 231 -0.45 -13.02 -17.23
C ILE A 231 -1.41 -11.85 -17.43
N ALA A 232 -0.92 -10.67 -17.83
CA ALA A 232 -1.78 -9.53 -18.11
C ALA A 232 -2.81 -9.82 -19.21
N SER A 233 -2.40 -10.53 -20.28
CA SER A 233 -3.31 -10.97 -21.34
C SER A 233 -4.39 -11.91 -20.81
N GLU A 234 -4.03 -12.86 -19.95
CA GLU A 234 -5.00 -13.78 -19.35
C GLU A 234 -5.98 -13.05 -18.42
N LEU A 235 -5.49 -12.14 -17.57
CA LEU A 235 -6.34 -11.34 -16.68
C LEU A 235 -7.38 -10.54 -17.46
N VAL A 236 -6.98 -9.94 -18.59
CA VAL A 236 -7.92 -9.25 -19.48
C VAL A 236 -8.94 -10.23 -20.09
N GLN A 237 -8.52 -11.44 -20.49
CA GLN A 237 -9.45 -12.47 -20.97
C GLN A 237 -10.44 -12.92 -19.88
N ARG A 238 -10.03 -12.93 -18.61
CA ARG A 238 -10.88 -13.22 -17.45
C ARG A 238 -11.80 -12.05 -17.04
N GLY A 239 -11.77 -10.95 -17.78
CA GLY A 239 -12.67 -9.81 -17.58
C GLY A 239 -12.10 -8.68 -16.71
N ALA A 240 -10.79 -8.63 -16.49
CA ALA A 240 -10.17 -7.51 -15.79
C ALA A 240 -10.51 -6.18 -16.46
N ARG A 241 -10.97 -5.20 -15.67
CA ARG A 241 -11.43 -3.88 -16.15
C ARG A 241 -10.26 -2.94 -16.40
N ARG A 242 -9.42 -3.28 -17.37
CA ARG A 242 -8.19 -2.55 -17.70
C ARG A 242 -8.41 -1.05 -17.93
N ASP A 243 -9.50 -0.66 -18.59
CA ASP A 243 -9.76 0.76 -18.87
C ASP A 243 -10.12 1.55 -17.61
N GLU A 244 -10.83 0.95 -16.65
CA GLU A 244 -11.10 1.53 -15.33
C GLU A 244 -9.79 1.73 -14.56
N ILE A 245 -8.92 0.71 -14.55
CA ILE A 245 -7.59 0.79 -13.92
C ILE A 245 -6.79 1.97 -14.51
N ILE A 246 -6.68 2.04 -15.84
CA ILE A 246 -5.92 3.12 -16.50
C ILE A 246 -6.54 4.48 -16.24
N GLN A 247 -7.86 4.58 -16.23
CA GLN A 247 -8.56 5.83 -15.94
C GLN A 247 -8.21 6.35 -14.54
N HIS A 248 -8.23 5.47 -13.54
CA HIS A 248 -7.93 5.84 -12.16
C HIS A 248 -6.44 6.08 -11.88
N LEU A 249 -5.53 5.40 -12.58
CA LEU A 249 -4.09 5.54 -12.32
C LEU A 249 -3.40 6.64 -13.14
N TYR A 250 -3.88 6.92 -14.36
CA TYR A 250 -3.14 7.77 -15.30
C TYR A 250 -3.98 8.88 -15.94
N ARG A 251 -5.32 8.82 -15.85
CA ARG A 251 -6.21 9.82 -16.48
C ARG A 251 -6.99 10.63 -15.45
N GLN A 252 -6.30 11.08 -14.40
CA GLN A 252 -6.88 11.91 -13.35
C GLN A 252 -6.42 13.37 -13.39
N HIS A 253 -5.57 13.75 -14.36
CA HIS A 253 -5.10 15.13 -14.47
C HIS A 253 -6.22 16.04 -14.91
N ASP A 254 -6.59 16.98 -14.04
CA ASP A 254 -7.47 18.07 -14.40
C ASP A 254 -6.80 18.99 -15.43
N LEU A 255 -7.60 19.78 -16.14
CA LEU A 255 -7.08 20.68 -17.17
C LEU A 255 -6.08 21.70 -16.57
N SER A 256 -6.28 22.09 -15.32
CA SER A 256 -5.39 22.96 -14.53
C SER A 256 -3.99 22.37 -14.42
N THR A 257 -3.88 21.10 -14.02
CA THR A 257 -2.61 20.37 -13.89
C THR A 257 -1.94 20.24 -15.24
N LEU A 258 -2.69 19.91 -16.30
CA LEU A 258 -2.12 19.83 -17.65
C LEU A 258 -1.57 21.18 -18.14
N ARG A 259 -2.27 22.29 -17.85
CA ARG A 259 -1.79 23.65 -18.17
C ARG A 259 -0.53 24.01 -17.38
N LEU A 260 -0.48 23.67 -16.10
CA LEU A 260 0.70 23.90 -15.27
C LEU A 260 1.87 23.07 -15.77
N TRP A 261 1.65 21.80 -16.08
CA TRP A 261 2.65 20.89 -16.61
C TRP A 261 3.25 21.41 -17.92
N GLY A 262 2.43 21.89 -18.86
CA GLY A 262 2.92 22.51 -20.09
C GLY A 262 3.85 23.71 -19.86
N ARG A 263 3.58 24.52 -18.83
CA ARG A 263 4.45 25.65 -18.44
C ARG A 263 5.77 25.19 -17.84
N VAL A 264 5.72 24.13 -17.03
CA VAL A 264 6.91 23.51 -16.42
C VAL A 264 7.81 22.89 -17.49
N LEU A 265 7.23 22.14 -18.44
CA LEU A 265 7.97 21.54 -19.55
C LEU A 265 8.62 22.60 -20.45
N ALA A 266 7.94 23.72 -20.71
CA ALA A 266 8.47 24.82 -21.51
C ALA A 266 9.71 25.49 -20.89
N ARG A 267 9.96 25.29 -19.58
CA ARG A 267 11.12 25.83 -18.85
C ARG A 267 12.08 24.75 -18.36
N LEU A 268 11.92 23.51 -18.83
CA LEU A 268 12.77 22.42 -18.41
C LEU A 268 14.23 22.68 -18.83
N GLN A 269 15.14 22.49 -17.88
CA GLN A 269 16.57 22.61 -18.06
C GLN A 269 17.24 21.28 -17.73
N TYR A 270 18.40 21.01 -18.33
CA TYR A 270 19.17 19.80 -18.11
C TYR A 270 20.66 20.11 -17.95
N ASP A 271 21.26 19.58 -16.89
CA ASP A 271 22.69 19.62 -16.61
C ASP A 271 23.22 18.19 -16.64
N ALA A 272 23.85 17.85 -17.77
CA ALA A 272 24.35 16.50 -18.04
C ALA A 272 25.48 16.08 -17.09
N GLU A 273 26.30 17.02 -16.60
CA GLU A 273 27.40 16.72 -15.68
C GLU A 273 26.90 16.27 -14.31
N ARG A 274 25.72 16.76 -13.90
CA ARG A 274 25.10 16.45 -12.62
C ARG A 274 23.97 15.44 -12.74
N GLY A 275 23.56 15.09 -13.97
CA GLY A 275 22.35 14.32 -14.22
C GLY A 275 21.09 15.02 -13.66
N LEU A 276 21.10 16.35 -13.61
CA LEU A 276 20.05 17.16 -13.00
C LEU A 276 19.09 17.68 -14.08
N VAL A 277 17.81 17.37 -13.94
CA VAL A 277 16.72 18.03 -14.66
C VAL A 277 16.03 18.97 -13.69
N TRP A 278 15.78 20.22 -14.09
CA TRP A 278 15.02 21.14 -13.25
C TRP A 278 14.09 22.05 -14.03
N SER A 279 13.11 22.60 -13.31
CA SER A 279 12.20 23.61 -13.83
C SER A 279 11.74 24.54 -12.71
N ALA A 280 11.08 25.63 -13.09
CA ALA A 280 10.58 26.67 -12.20
C ALA A 280 9.09 26.98 -12.46
N VAL A 281 8.32 27.12 -11.39
CA VAL A 281 6.91 27.51 -11.38
C VAL A 281 6.75 28.87 -10.69
N ARG A 282 6.43 29.91 -11.45
CA ARG A 282 6.22 31.26 -10.91
C ARG A 282 4.79 31.43 -10.38
N ARG A 283 4.55 32.44 -9.53
CA ARG A 283 3.18 32.73 -9.05
C ARG A 283 2.17 32.92 -10.17
N ASP A 284 2.57 33.63 -11.23
CA ASP A 284 1.75 33.88 -12.41
C ASP A 284 1.43 32.59 -13.21
N ASP A 285 2.25 31.54 -13.10
CA ASP A 285 1.95 30.25 -13.73
C ASP A 285 0.77 29.56 -13.05
N PHE A 286 0.71 29.60 -11.71
CA PHE A 286 -0.44 29.10 -10.95
C PHE A 286 -1.72 29.83 -11.32
N GLN A 287 -1.66 31.17 -11.39
CA GLN A 287 -2.80 32.01 -11.77
C GLN A 287 -3.31 31.67 -13.17
N LYS A 288 -2.38 31.58 -14.15
CA LYS A 288 -2.73 31.27 -15.54
C LYS A 288 -3.19 29.82 -15.75
N ALA A 289 -2.72 28.90 -14.93
CA ALA A 289 -3.19 27.52 -14.95
C ALA A 289 -4.52 27.33 -14.20
N GLY A 290 -4.88 28.26 -13.31
CA GLY A 290 -6.05 28.16 -12.44
C GLY A 290 -5.88 27.12 -11.33
N THR A 291 -4.66 26.99 -10.80
CA THR A 291 -4.30 25.98 -9.80
C THR A 291 -3.40 26.57 -8.70
N ASN A 292 -2.93 25.73 -7.79
CA ASN A 292 -2.13 26.09 -6.62
C ASN A 292 -0.98 25.07 -6.40
N GLU A 293 -0.27 25.22 -5.28
CA GLU A 293 0.89 24.42 -4.92
C GLU A 293 0.54 22.93 -4.63
N GLU A 294 -0.73 22.60 -4.34
CA GLU A 294 -1.18 21.23 -4.00
C GLU A 294 -1.07 20.26 -5.19
N HIS A 295 -0.94 20.79 -6.42
CA HIS A 295 -0.85 20.01 -7.66
C HIS A 295 0.61 19.78 -8.11
N LEU A 296 1.59 20.40 -7.44
CA LEU A 296 3.01 20.18 -7.70
C LEU A 296 3.47 18.71 -7.58
N PRO A 297 2.96 17.88 -6.63
CA PRO A 297 3.32 16.47 -6.54
C PRO A 297 3.05 15.69 -7.85
N GLY A 298 1.92 15.95 -8.50
CA GLY A 298 1.59 15.31 -9.78
C GLY A 298 2.52 15.74 -10.91
N VAL A 299 2.90 17.03 -10.94
CA VAL A 299 3.81 17.56 -11.97
C VAL A 299 5.22 17.00 -11.81
N ILE A 300 5.75 16.90 -10.59
CA ILE A 300 7.09 16.33 -10.37
C ILE A 300 7.13 14.84 -10.73
N ASP A 301 6.08 14.09 -10.41
CA ASP A 301 6.00 12.67 -10.77
C ASP A 301 6.01 12.47 -12.29
N GLU A 302 5.29 13.32 -13.04
CA GLU A 302 5.35 13.30 -14.51
C GLU A 302 6.73 13.67 -15.06
N LEU A 303 7.41 14.67 -14.49
CA LEU A 303 8.77 15.01 -14.92
C LEU A 303 9.73 13.84 -14.77
N ILE A 304 9.63 13.10 -13.67
CA ILE A 304 10.47 11.92 -13.41
C ILE A 304 10.16 10.81 -14.40
N MET A 305 8.89 10.48 -14.57
CA MET A 305 8.48 9.41 -15.50
C MET A 305 8.93 9.67 -16.94
N ASN A 306 9.06 10.94 -17.32
CA ASN A 306 9.39 11.35 -18.68
C ASN A 306 10.86 11.81 -18.84
N SER A 307 11.71 11.68 -17.80
CA SER A 307 13.13 12.09 -17.84
C SER A 307 14.08 10.95 -17.47
N PRO A 308 14.21 9.89 -18.30
CA PRO A 308 15.02 8.71 -17.95
C PRO A 308 16.52 9.01 -17.78
N GLN A 309 17.04 10.07 -18.41
CA GLN A 309 18.43 10.51 -18.23
C GLN A 309 18.69 11.31 -16.93
N ALA A 310 17.64 11.62 -16.15
CA ALA A 310 17.78 12.38 -14.92
C ALA A 310 18.15 11.45 -13.75
N LYS A 311 19.29 11.70 -13.11
CA LYS A 311 19.63 11.13 -11.79
C LYS A 311 18.89 11.88 -10.67
N ILE A 312 18.64 13.18 -10.88
CA ILE A 312 17.97 14.09 -9.94
C ILE A 312 16.97 14.95 -10.71
N VAL A 313 15.76 15.13 -10.16
CA VAL A 313 14.74 16.06 -10.68
C VAL A 313 14.43 17.11 -9.61
N ALA A 314 14.52 18.39 -9.97
CA ALA A 314 14.17 19.51 -9.09
C ALA A 314 13.05 20.37 -9.67
N LEU A 315 12.06 20.73 -8.85
CA LEU A 315 11.02 21.68 -9.21
C LEU A 315 11.02 22.84 -8.22
N LEU A 316 11.47 24.00 -8.68
CA LEU A 316 11.44 25.23 -7.91
C LEU A 316 10.08 25.91 -8.09
N TYR A 317 9.53 26.48 -7.03
CA TYR A 317 8.25 27.17 -7.11
C TYR A 317 8.19 28.36 -6.17
N GLU A 318 7.46 29.38 -6.58
CA GLU A 318 7.20 30.54 -5.72
C GLU A 318 6.13 30.14 -4.69
N ARG A 319 6.40 30.40 -3.40
CA ARG A 319 5.49 30.17 -2.26
C ARG A 319 4.67 31.41 -1.93
N SER A 320 3.51 31.22 -1.30
CA SER A 320 2.55 32.31 -1.06
C SER A 320 3.14 33.46 -0.22
N ASP A 321 4.19 33.20 0.55
CA ASP A 321 4.98 34.16 1.32
C ASP A 321 6.10 34.85 0.51
N GLY A 322 6.17 34.62 -0.80
CA GLY A 322 7.15 35.21 -1.72
C GLY A 322 8.53 34.54 -1.72
N LYS A 323 8.73 33.50 -0.91
CA LYS A 323 9.98 32.72 -0.93
C LYS A 323 9.96 31.67 -2.03
N ILE A 324 11.13 31.13 -2.38
CA ILE A 324 11.21 30.01 -3.30
C ILE A 324 11.22 28.69 -2.51
N GLY A 325 10.19 27.88 -2.74
CA GLY A 325 10.15 26.48 -2.34
C GLY A 325 10.79 25.58 -3.41
N GLY A 326 11.15 24.37 -3.02
CA GLY A 326 11.68 23.38 -3.94
C GLY A 326 11.28 21.97 -3.57
N TRP A 327 11.03 21.18 -4.60
CA TRP A 327 10.95 19.72 -4.52
C TRP A 327 12.19 19.15 -5.19
N LEU A 328 12.87 18.22 -4.55
CA LEU A 328 14.00 17.49 -5.10
C LEU A 328 13.78 16.00 -4.93
N LYS A 329 13.73 15.29 -6.06
CA LYS A 329 13.48 13.86 -6.12
C LYS A 329 14.66 13.16 -6.76
N THR A 330 15.02 12.02 -6.20
CA THR A 330 16.20 11.24 -6.59
C THR A 330 15.83 9.80 -6.94
N GLY A 331 16.68 9.16 -7.74
CA GLY A 331 16.67 7.71 -7.85
C GLY A 331 17.08 7.03 -6.53
N PRO A 332 16.82 5.71 -6.38
CA PRO A 332 17.01 4.98 -5.12
C PRO A 332 18.45 4.94 -4.58
N HIS A 333 19.44 5.29 -5.41
CA HIS A 333 20.87 5.29 -5.02
C HIS A 333 21.36 6.63 -4.45
N LEU A 334 20.50 7.65 -4.39
CA LEU A 334 20.85 8.99 -3.90
C LEU A 334 19.84 9.40 -2.84
N ASN A 335 20.34 9.95 -1.72
CA ASN A 335 19.50 10.43 -0.64
C ASN A 335 19.10 11.90 -0.87
N ALA A 336 17.84 12.15 -1.14
CA ALA A 336 17.29 13.48 -1.38
C ALA A 336 17.47 14.43 -0.18
N LEU A 337 17.29 13.94 1.05
CA LEU A 337 17.43 14.76 2.27
C LEU A 337 18.89 15.16 2.52
N GLU A 338 19.84 14.27 2.21
CA GLU A 338 21.28 14.60 2.29
C GLU A 338 21.66 15.67 1.26
N LEU A 339 21.16 15.57 0.02
CA LEU A 339 21.41 16.56 -1.01
C LEU A 339 20.81 17.94 -0.67
N ALA A 340 19.67 17.95 0.03
CA ALA A 340 18.95 19.15 0.44
C ALA A 340 19.25 19.59 1.89
N GLN A 341 20.27 19.00 2.54
CA GLN A 341 20.65 19.28 3.93
C GLN A 341 20.82 20.79 4.23
N PRO A 342 21.43 21.61 3.36
CA PRO A 342 21.63 23.04 3.65
C PRO A 342 20.32 23.82 3.83
N TRP A 343 19.19 23.28 3.38
CA TRP A 343 17.89 23.96 3.37
C TRP A 343 16.91 23.41 4.39
N GLN A 344 17.38 22.60 5.35
CA GLN A 344 16.56 21.98 6.40
C GLN A 344 15.34 21.26 5.80
N ALA A 345 15.57 20.47 4.74
CA ALA A 345 14.51 19.82 4.00
C ALA A 345 13.78 18.76 4.82
N GLU A 346 12.50 18.59 4.53
CA GLU A 346 11.64 17.54 5.07
C GLU A 346 11.28 16.53 3.97
N GLY A 347 10.86 15.32 4.35
CA GLY A 347 10.40 14.29 3.41
C GLY A 347 10.99 12.91 3.67
N SER A 348 11.44 12.23 2.61
CA SER A 348 11.97 10.87 2.63
C SER A 348 13.31 10.78 1.89
N ASN A 349 13.97 9.63 1.97
CA ASN A 349 15.25 9.40 1.27
C ASN A 349 15.19 9.63 -0.24
N THR A 350 14.00 9.58 -0.87
CA THR A 350 13.84 9.80 -2.32
C THR A 350 13.16 11.11 -2.66
N LEU A 351 12.66 11.86 -1.68
CA LEU A 351 11.98 13.14 -1.90
C LEU A 351 12.28 14.11 -0.76
N ALA A 352 12.87 15.24 -1.10
CA ALA A 352 13.11 16.36 -0.21
C ALA A 352 12.25 17.56 -0.63
N VAL A 353 11.57 18.18 0.33
CA VAL A 353 10.83 19.43 0.17
C VAL A 353 11.48 20.47 1.06
N PHE A 354 11.80 21.63 0.51
CA PHE A 354 12.58 22.66 1.18
C PHE A 354 12.15 24.07 0.81
N THR A 355 12.66 25.05 1.56
CA THR A 355 12.52 26.47 1.26
C THR A 355 13.91 27.09 1.17
N LEU A 356 14.17 27.80 0.09
CA LEU A 356 15.44 28.47 -0.14
C LEU A 356 15.45 29.85 0.55
N PRO A 357 16.62 30.31 1.01
CA PRO A 357 16.79 31.63 1.62
C PRO A 357 16.86 32.76 0.58
N THR A 358 16.01 32.70 -0.46
CA THR A 358 15.93 33.70 -1.53
C THR A 358 14.49 33.81 -2.06
N ASN A 359 14.19 34.95 -2.67
CA ASN A 359 12.98 35.22 -3.46
C ASN A 359 13.27 35.35 -4.96
N SER A 360 14.53 35.19 -5.39
CA SER A 360 14.94 35.25 -6.78
C SER A 360 15.06 33.85 -7.37
N PHE A 361 14.37 33.59 -8.48
CA PHE A 361 14.51 32.33 -9.20
C PHE A 361 15.92 32.11 -9.74
N GLU A 362 16.60 33.17 -10.18
CA GLU A 362 17.96 33.07 -10.69
C GLU A 362 18.94 32.62 -9.59
N GLU A 363 18.83 33.23 -8.40
CA GLU A 363 19.62 32.81 -7.23
C GLU A 363 19.24 31.41 -6.78
N ALA A 364 17.95 31.07 -6.79
CA ALA A 364 17.47 29.75 -6.42
C ALA A 364 18.01 28.65 -7.34
N GLU A 365 18.00 28.88 -8.65
CA GLU A 365 18.57 27.96 -9.64
C GLU A 365 20.08 27.79 -9.42
N GLN A 366 20.81 28.87 -9.14
CA GLN A 366 22.25 28.80 -8.83
C GLN A 366 22.52 28.03 -7.52
N LEU A 367 21.73 28.24 -6.48
CA LEU A 367 21.84 27.52 -5.21
C LEU A 367 21.64 26.01 -5.39
N VAL A 368 20.63 25.61 -6.17
CA VAL A 368 20.37 24.19 -6.45
C VAL A 368 21.52 23.57 -7.23
N ARG A 369 21.98 24.25 -8.30
CA ARG A 369 23.06 23.73 -9.16
C ARG A 369 24.42 23.65 -8.46
N SER A 370 24.69 24.57 -7.53
CA SER A 370 25.96 24.58 -6.77
C SER A 370 25.97 23.57 -5.62
N THR A 371 24.82 23.33 -4.99
CA THR A 371 24.67 22.33 -3.92
C THR A 371 24.77 20.90 -4.46
N ILE A 372 24.16 20.64 -5.63
CA ILE A 372 24.25 19.35 -6.30
C ILE A 372 25.61 19.24 -7.00
N LYS A 373 26.56 18.62 -6.32
CA LYS A 373 27.90 18.35 -6.86
C LYS A 373 27.82 17.45 -8.11
N SER A 374 28.84 17.51 -8.96
CA SER A 374 28.97 16.58 -10.08
C SER A 374 28.94 15.14 -9.56
N ILE A 375 28.11 14.31 -10.17
CA ILE A 375 28.01 12.90 -9.83
C ILE A 375 29.01 12.21 -10.77
N PRO A 376 30.06 11.53 -10.27
CA PRO A 376 30.94 10.74 -11.12
C PRO A 376 30.10 9.79 -11.99
N GLN A 377 30.46 9.67 -13.27
CA GLN A 377 29.65 8.96 -14.26
C GLN A 377 29.31 7.54 -13.84
#